data_AF-A0A6G3RD65-F1
#
_entry.id   AF-A0A6G3RD65-F1
#
_cell.length_a   1.000
_cell.length_b   1.000
_cell.length_c   1.000
_cell.angle_alpha   90.00
_cell.angle_beta   90.00
_cell.angle_gamma   90.00
#
_symmetry.space_group_name_H-M   'P 1'
#
loop_
_entity.id
_entity.type
_entity.pdbx_description
1 polymer ?
#
loop_
_entity_poly.entity_id
_entity_poly.type
_entity_poly.pdbx_seq_one_letter_code
_entity_poly.pdbx_strand_id
1 'polypeptide(L)'
;GGVGRVARLLLRHCRVHAAEMERGVAAAAAERAQTVDYGVRIVAQEQVGLAYAGWDRLLTRVALPAWRMGRWPSRLDAGVVSALTELSRRDRLAEGFASRLGERPACDLLEEPGSVDEAASLLAARLFHGGPAESGPDWAPVAWQEYPDEVVDRKWRMDAARLHRVLDTLEADGPVDRTASAPKTPTLDRVLTHLTTAPQSLTESDQASIEAPCRAAESVGTAESVGTAESAESAGATDALDALDAPERAASLFPEVDESADEADEGSRGGLLAAGLTAEIAREEAAAPPRPAPTGQGPDEALWDDGALPLFPLQPPRTGRELLVDHVTAMVCCAAVDTAGAAPGLDWLDGPALLVGGERAADLAPRVLSLVEDGDPSPLRDWLTRLGIRPEKPVRLV
;
A
#
# COMPACT_ATOMS: atom_id res chain seq x y z
N GLY A 1 9.20 20.35 78.16
CA GLY A 1 9.59 21.40 77.19
C GLY A 1 11.04 21.33 76.66
N GLY A 2 11.94 20.48 77.18
CA GLY A 2 13.36 20.44 76.75
C GLY A 2 13.67 19.47 75.61
N VAL A 3 13.15 18.23 75.67
CA VAL A 3 13.43 17.16 74.68
C VAL A 3 13.01 17.57 73.26
N GLY A 4 11.86 18.22 73.11
CA GLY A 4 11.39 18.72 71.81
C GLY A 4 12.20 19.90 71.25
N ARG A 5 12.99 20.63 72.06
CA ARG A 5 13.93 21.63 71.54
C ARG A 5 15.22 20.98 71.04
N VAL A 6 15.73 19.99 71.79
CA VAL A 6 16.92 19.23 71.41
C VAL A 6 16.67 18.43 70.12
N ALA A 7 15.54 17.74 70.03
CA ALA A 7 15.16 17.01 68.81
C ALA A 7 15.04 17.93 67.58
N ARG A 8 14.44 19.11 67.72
CA ARG A 8 14.35 20.10 66.62
C ARG A 8 15.71 20.67 66.22
N LEU A 9 16.61 20.87 67.17
CA LEU A 9 17.96 21.36 66.89
C LEU A 9 18.81 20.30 66.17
N LEU A 10 18.72 19.04 66.61
CA LEU A 10 19.35 17.91 65.92
C LEU A 10 18.80 17.71 64.50
N LEU A 11 17.47 17.72 64.32
CA LEU A 11 16.84 17.63 62.99
C LEU A 11 17.23 18.81 62.08
N ARG A 12 17.44 20.01 62.64
CA ARG A 12 17.88 21.18 61.87
C ARG A 12 19.32 21.06 61.41
N HIS A 13 20.21 20.47 62.23
CA HIS A 13 21.59 20.19 61.84
C HIS A 13 21.71 18.99 60.88
N CYS A 14 20.87 17.97 61.02
CA CYS A 14 20.84 16.83 60.10
C CYS A 14 20.19 17.16 58.75
N ARG A 15 19.45 18.27 58.62
CA ARG A 15 18.72 18.64 57.39
C ARG A 15 19.62 18.78 56.17
N VAL A 16 20.84 19.28 56.34
CA VAL A 16 21.82 19.42 55.24
C VAL A 16 22.30 18.05 54.78
N HIS A 17 22.68 17.18 55.71
CA HIS A 17 23.13 15.82 55.39
C HIS A 17 21.99 14.94 54.84
N ALA A 18 20.75 15.11 55.31
CA ALA A 18 19.58 14.46 54.72
C ALA A 18 19.35 14.93 53.27
N ALA A 19 19.44 16.23 53.00
CA ALA A 19 19.32 16.77 51.64
C ALA A 19 20.50 16.37 50.72
N GLU A 20 21.70 16.14 51.26
CA GLU A 20 22.84 15.60 50.53
C GLU A 20 22.66 14.10 50.24
N MET A 21 22.16 13.33 51.19
CA MET A 21 21.79 11.92 50.98
C MET A 21 20.65 11.77 49.97
N GLU A 22 19.61 12.59 50.04
CA GLU A 22 18.52 12.60 49.06
C GLU A 22 19.04 12.92 47.65
N ARG A 23 19.95 13.91 47.52
CA ARG A 23 20.60 14.22 46.24
C ARG A 23 21.50 13.07 45.76
N GLY A 24 22.24 12.42 46.64
CA GLY A 24 23.10 11.28 46.30
C GLY A 24 22.29 10.04 45.89
N VAL A 25 21.19 9.75 46.58
CA VAL A 25 20.26 8.67 46.23
C VAL A 25 19.56 8.97 44.91
N ALA A 26 19.12 10.21 44.68
CA ALA A 26 18.53 10.63 43.41
C ALA A 26 19.53 10.52 42.26
N ALA A 27 20.78 10.93 42.44
CA ALA A 27 21.84 10.79 41.44
C ALA A 27 22.16 9.32 41.13
N ALA A 28 22.32 8.48 42.16
CA ALA A 28 22.60 7.05 41.98
C ALA A 28 21.40 6.26 41.45
N ALA A 29 20.16 6.72 41.70
CA ALA A 29 18.96 6.17 41.09
C ALA A 29 18.82 6.61 39.62
N ALA A 30 19.15 7.87 39.31
CA ALA A 30 19.18 8.38 37.93
C ALA A 30 20.25 7.69 37.08
N GLU A 31 21.45 7.46 37.61
CA GLU A 31 22.54 6.75 36.93
C GLU A 31 22.17 5.26 36.65
N ARG A 32 21.52 4.61 37.63
CA ARG A 32 20.99 3.24 37.45
C ARG A 32 19.80 3.19 36.49
N ALA A 33 18.90 4.18 36.51
CA ALA A 33 17.81 4.27 35.54
C ALA A 33 18.33 4.51 34.12
N GLN A 34 19.36 5.35 33.96
CA GLN A 34 19.97 5.68 32.67
C GLN A 34 20.57 4.45 31.95
N THR A 35 21.07 3.47 32.71
CA THR A 35 21.64 2.22 32.17
C THR A 35 20.57 1.16 31.88
N VAL A 36 19.45 1.15 32.61
CA VAL A 36 18.32 0.24 32.37
C VAL A 36 17.42 0.73 31.22
N ASP A 37 17.27 2.05 31.03
CA ASP A 37 16.35 2.64 30.05
C ASP A 37 16.91 2.73 28.63
N TYR A 38 18.22 2.52 28.40
CA TYR A 38 18.78 2.65 27.04
C TYR A 38 18.15 1.65 26.05
N GLY A 39 17.96 0.39 26.47
CA GLY A 39 17.30 -0.63 25.64
C GLY A 39 15.81 -0.34 25.42
N VAL A 40 15.10 0.11 26.45
CA VAL A 40 13.67 0.49 26.36
C VAL A 40 13.49 1.73 25.47
N ARG A 41 14.45 2.65 25.47
CA ARG A 41 14.44 3.84 24.63
C ARG A 41 14.62 3.52 23.15
N ILE A 42 15.49 2.57 22.80
CA ILE A 42 15.62 2.09 21.42
C ILE A 42 14.28 1.49 20.95
N VAL A 43 13.68 0.60 21.73
CA VAL A 43 12.37 0.01 21.41
C VAL A 43 11.29 1.08 21.29
N ALA A 44 11.23 2.05 22.21
CA ALA A 44 10.27 3.15 22.14
C ALA A 44 10.47 4.02 20.90
N GLN A 45 11.72 4.31 20.51
CA GLN A 45 12.03 5.05 19.28
C GLN A 45 11.66 4.26 18.02
N GLU A 46 11.84 2.94 18.02
CA GLU A 46 11.34 2.07 16.96
C GLU A 46 9.81 2.12 16.87
N GLN A 47 9.10 2.10 18.00
CA GLN A 47 7.63 2.24 18.02
C GLN A 47 7.17 3.60 17.49
N VAL A 48 7.90 4.69 17.77
CA VAL A 48 7.59 6.02 17.20
C VAL A 48 7.89 6.06 15.69
N GLY A 49 8.97 5.43 15.24
CA GLY A 49 9.27 5.27 13.81
C GLY A 49 8.18 4.46 13.10
N LEU A 50 7.65 3.42 13.76
CA LEU A 50 6.54 2.62 13.26
C LEU A 50 5.22 3.41 13.26
N ALA A 51 5.00 4.29 14.23
CA ALA A 51 3.88 5.23 14.23
C ALA A 51 3.97 6.22 13.05
N TYR A 52 5.17 6.70 12.71
CA TYR A 52 5.38 7.55 11.54
C TYR A 52 5.13 6.81 10.22
N ALA A 53 5.65 5.57 10.08
CA ALA A 53 5.30 4.69 8.98
C ALA A 53 3.79 4.37 8.94
N GLY A 54 3.15 4.34 10.11
CA GLY A 54 1.70 4.23 10.26
C GLY A 54 0.96 5.43 9.68
N TRP A 55 1.53 6.64 9.74
CA TRP A 55 0.90 7.83 9.16
C TRP A 55 0.89 7.81 7.63
N ASP A 56 2.01 7.42 7.01
CA ASP A 56 2.05 7.22 5.56
C ASP A 56 1.06 6.13 5.11
N ARG A 57 1.00 5.02 5.83
CA ARG A 57 0.02 3.95 5.58
C ARG A 57 -1.42 4.43 5.77
N LEU A 58 -1.69 5.22 6.80
CA LEU A 58 -3.01 5.80 7.03
C LEU A 58 -3.39 6.73 5.87
N LEU A 59 -2.49 7.58 5.39
CA LEU A 59 -2.76 8.44 4.24
C LEU A 59 -2.98 7.63 2.96
N THR A 60 -2.13 6.64 2.67
CA THR A 60 -2.13 5.89 1.41
C THR A 60 -3.17 4.77 1.34
N ARG A 61 -3.38 4.04 2.44
CA ARG A 61 -4.27 2.87 2.52
C ARG A 61 -5.68 3.21 3.02
N VAL A 62 -5.85 4.35 3.70
CA VAL A 62 -7.13 4.71 4.34
C VAL A 62 -7.63 6.06 3.81
N ALA A 63 -6.92 7.16 4.01
CA ALA A 63 -7.43 8.48 3.64
C ALA A 63 -7.63 8.62 2.12
N LEU A 64 -6.65 8.19 1.31
CA LEU A 64 -6.68 8.32 -0.14
C LEU A 64 -7.88 7.61 -0.81
N PRO A 65 -8.22 6.34 -0.46
CA PRO A 65 -9.46 5.73 -0.93
C PRO A 65 -10.73 6.54 -0.64
N ALA A 66 -10.86 7.11 0.56
CA ALA A 66 -12.00 7.95 0.90
C ALA A 66 -12.03 9.22 0.04
N TRP A 67 -10.88 9.90 -0.10
CA TRP A 67 -10.78 11.13 -0.87
C TRP A 67 -11.19 10.96 -2.33
N ARG A 68 -10.76 9.85 -2.96
CA ARG A 68 -11.15 9.49 -4.33
C ARG A 68 -12.68 9.32 -4.51
N MET A 69 -13.43 9.14 -3.43
CA MET A 69 -14.89 9.00 -3.44
C MET A 69 -15.65 10.26 -2.99
N GLY A 70 -14.97 11.40 -2.84
CA GLY A 70 -15.61 12.60 -2.31
C GLY A 70 -15.88 12.51 -0.80
N ARG A 71 -15.09 11.71 -0.08
CA ARG A 71 -15.22 11.47 1.35
C ARG A 71 -13.91 11.74 2.05
N TRP A 72 -13.93 12.00 3.35
CA TRP A 72 -12.70 12.15 4.12
C TRP A 72 -12.88 11.66 5.56
N PRO A 73 -11.89 11.00 6.16
CA PRO A 73 -11.99 10.58 7.56
C PRO A 73 -12.09 11.80 8.46
N SER A 74 -13.17 11.91 9.23
CA SER A 74 -13.41 13.05 10.14
C SER A 74 -12.33 13.22 11.21
N ARG A 75 -11.60 12.14 11.50
CA ARG A 75 -10.50 12.10 12.45
C ARG A 75 -9.30 11.38 11.85
N LEU A 76 -8.11 11.97 11.89
CA LEU A 76 -6.83 11.33 11.53
C LEU A 76 -5.94 11.08 12.75
N ASP A 77 -6.40 11.44 13.96
CA ASP A 77 -5.67 11.34 15.21
C ASP A 77 -4.33 12.12 15.18
N ALA A 78 -4.29 13.25 14.47
CA ALA A 78 -3.13 14.12 14.32
C ALA A 78 -2.62 14.64 15.69
N GLY A 79 -3.51 14.81 16.66
CA GLY A 79 -3.15 15.15 18.04
C GLY A 79 -2.28 14.07 18.72
N VAL A 80 -2.58 12.79 18.49
CA VAL A 80 -1.78 11.66 19.03
C VAL A 80 -0.40 11.64 18.38
N VAL A 81 -0.33 11.82 17.06
CA VAL A 81 0.92 11.83 16.31
C VAL A 81 1.79 13.02 16.73
N SER A 82 1.21 14.19 16.94
CA SER A 82 1.90 15.38 17.45
C SER A 82 2.45 15.14 18.86
N ALA A 83 1.65 14.54 19.75
CA ALA A 83 2.08 14.18 21.11
C ALA A 83 3.24 13.16 21.11
N LEU A 84 3.17 12.11 20.27
CA LEU A 84 4.24 11.13 20.11
C LEU A 84 5.52 11.74 19.51
N THR A 85 5.37 12.66 18.55
CA THR A 85 6.48 13.37 17.92
C THR A 85 7.19 14.29 18.93
N GLU A 86 6.42 15.06 19.69
CA GLU A 86 6.94 15.94 20.73
C GLU A 86 7.62 15.14 21.84
N LEU A 87 7.04 14.01 22.27
CA LEU A 87 7.66 13.09 23.22
C LEU A 87 9.01 12.56 22.72
N SER A 88 9.08 12.13 21.45
CA SER A 88 10.32 11.65 20.82
C SER A 88 11.39 12.73 20.68
N ARG A 89 11.01 13.97 20.33
CA ARG A 89 11.93 15.10 20.27
C ARG A 89 12.48 15.44 21.67
N ARG A 90 11.63 15.43 22.69
CA ARG A 90 12.01 15.68 24.09
C ARG A 90 12.98 14.63 24.63
N ASP A 91 12.86 13.38 24.17
CA ASP A 91 13.77 12.28 24.49
C ASP A 91 15.17 12.48 23.87
N ARG A 92 15.25 12.93 22.60
CA ARG A 92 16.54 13.14 21.89
C ARG A 92 17.38 14.31 22.41
N LEU A 93 16.77 15.30 23.08
CA LEU A 93 17.43 16.57 23.47
C LEU A 93 17.64 16.73 25.00
N ALA A 94 17.81 15.65 25.78
CA ALA A 94 17.70 15.73 27.25
C ALA A 94 18.95 15.41 28.10
N GLU A 95 19.42 16.41 28.85
CA GLU A 95 20.22 16.27 30.09
C GLU A 95 19.36 16.11 31.36
N GLY A 96 18.07 15.74 31.26
CA GLY A 96 17.24 15.49 32.46
C GLY A 96 15.80 15.04 32.17
N PHE A 97 15.48 13.78 32.51
CA PHE A 97 14.22 13.09 32.18
C PHE A 97 13.03 13.41 33.09
N ALA A 98 13.27 13.66 34.39
CA ALA A 98 12.20 13.74 35.40
C ALA A 98 11.35 15.01 35.36
N SER A 99 11.89 16.14 34.90
CA SER A 99 11.12 17.40 34.79
C SER A 99 10.21 17.45 33.56
N ARG A 100 10.48 16.63 32.53
CA ARG A 100 9.86 16.73 31.19
C ARG A 100 8.61 15.88 31.02
N LEU A 101 8.54 14.74 31.72
CA LEU A 101 7.36 13.86 31.74
C LEU A 101 6.20 14.40 32.60
N GLY A 102 6.45 15.47 33.36
CA GLY A 102 5.42 16.15 34.16
C GLY A 102 4.64 17.24 33.40
N GLU A 103 5.08 17.62 32.20
CA GLU A 103 4.40 18.62 31.37
C GLU A 103 3.32 17.96 30.51
N ARG A 104 2.12 18.55 30.49
CA ARG A 104 1.00 18.07 29.68
C ARG A 104 1.35 18.12 28.17
N PRO A 105 1.03 17.07 27.38
CA PRO A 105 1.17 17.12 25.93
C PRO A 105 0.26 18.20 25.34
N ALA A 106 0.65 18.76 24.18
CA ALA A 106 -0.03 19.91 23.57
C ALA A 106 -1.51 19.64 23.26
N CYS A 107 -1.88 18.40 22.94
CA CYS A 107 -3.26 17.99 22.71
C CYS A 107 -4.16 18.11 23.96
N ASP A 108 -3.62 17.91 25.16
CA ASP A 108 -4.36 18.02 26.43
C ASP A 108 -4.69 19.48 26.80
N LEU A 109 -4.09 20.44 26.09
CA LEU A 109 -4.35 21.87 26.24
C LEU A 109 -5.40 22.38 25.24
N LEU A 110 -5.86 21.54 24.32
CA LEU A 110 -6.88 21.90 23.35
C LEU A 110 -8.26 21.81 24.00
N GLU A 111 -9.02 22.90 23.92
CA GLU A 111 -10.42 22.93 24.39
C GLU A 111 -11.32 22.04 23.52
N GLU A 112 -11.03 21.96 22.22
CA GLU A 112 -11.80 21.19 21.23
C GLU A 112 -10.88 20.33 20.34
N PRO A 113 -10.38 19.18 20.85
CA PRO A 113 -9.45 18.34 20.09
C PRO A 113 -10.08 17.76 18.80
N GLY A 114 -11.40 17.56 18.78
CA GLY A 114 -12.11 17.04 17.61
C GLY A 114 -12.12 18.01 16.42
N SER A 115 -12.38 19.31 16.65
CA SER A 115 -12.41 20.31 15.58
C SER A 115 -11.02 20.57 14.98
N VAL A 116 -9.97 20.47 15.81
CA VAL A 116 -8.59 20.55 15.33
C VAL A 116 -8.23 19.35 14.45
N ASP A 117 -8.64 18.15 14.83
CA ASP A 117 -8.37 16.94 14.05
C ASP A 117 -9.15 16.93 12.72
N GLU A 118 -10.38 17.45 12.75
CA GLU A 118 -11.20 17.69 11.58
C GLU A 118 -10.51 18.64 10.58
N ALA A 119 -10.06 19.80 11.08
CA ALA A 119 -9.31 20.77 10.29
C ALA A 119 -7.99 20.20 9.75
N ALA A 120 -7.28 19.38 10.55
CA ALA A 120 -6.08 18.68 10.10
C ALA A 120 -6.37 17.68 8.99
N SER A 121 -7.52 16.98 9.05
CA SER A 121 -7.93 16.04 8.01
C SER A 121 -8.24 16.74 6.69
N LEU A 122 -9.00 17.85 6.73
CA LEU A 122 -9.28 18.67 5.55
C LEU A 122 -7.99 19.27 4.96
N LEU A 123 -7.08 19.74 5.81
CA LEU A 123 -5.77 20.23 5.38
C LEU A 123 -4.95 19.12 4.70
N ALA A 124 -4.93 17.92 5.26
CA ALA A 124 -4.25 16.77 4.66
C ALA A 124 -4.86 16.42 3.28
N ALA A 125 -6.18 16.36 3.18
CA ALA A 125 -6.86 16.10 1.91
C ALA A 125 -6.54 17.18 0.87
N ARG A 126 -6.45 18.45 1.30
CA ARG A 126 -6.09 19.55 0.41
C ARG A 126 -4.64 19.46 -0.07
N LEU A 127 -3.70 19.17 0.83
CA LEU A 127 -2.26 19.05 0.51
C LEU A 127 -1.96 17.85 -0.40
N PHE A 128 -2.58 16.70 -0.14
CA PHE A 128 -2.22 15.44 -0.78
C PHE A 128 -3.19 14.99 -1.89
N HIS A 129 -4.42 15.50 -1.90
CA HIS A 129 -5.45 15.13 -2.88
C HIS A 129 -6.01 16.32 -3.66
N GLY A 130 -5.78 17.55 -3.21
CA GLY A 130 -6.41 18.75 -3.76
C GLY A 130 -7.91 18.82 -3.45
N GLY A 131 -8.33 18.24 -2.32
CA GLY A 131 -9.72 18.31 -1.86
C GLY A 131 -10.14 19.75 -1.46
N PRO A 132 -11.46 20.03 -1.38
CA PRO A 132 -11.97 21.30 -0.89
C PRO A 132 -11.48 21.63 0.52
N ALA A 133 -11.37 22.93 0.83
CA ALA A 133 -10.98 23.41 2.15
C ALA A 133 -12.07 23.18 3.22
N GLU A 134 -13.34 23.11 2.79
CA GLU A 134 -14.50 22.95 3.67
C GLU A 134 -15.36 21.75 3.22
N SER A 135 -16.08 21.17 4.18
CA SER A 135 -17.06 20.12 3.94
C SER A 135 -18.20 20.58 3.03
N GLY A 136 -18.74 19.67 2.24
CA GLY A 136 -19.84 19.94 1.31
C GLY A 136 -20.67 18.70 0.96
N PRO A 137 -21.74 18.86 0.16
CA PRO A 137 -22.60 17.73 -0.22
C PRO A 137 -21.84 16.65 -1.00
N ASP A 138 -20.87 17.05 -1.82
CA ASP A 138 -20.00 16.15 -2.60
C ASP A 138 -18.65 15.89 -1.90
N TRP A 139 -18.47 16.40 -0.67
CA TRP A 139 -17.24 16.30 0.13
C TRP A 139 -17.56 16.10 1.61
N ALA A 140 -18.01 14.90 1.96
CA ALA A 140 -18.60 14.62 3.27
C ALA A 140 -17.64 13.88 4.23
N PRO A 141 -17.71 14.18 5.54
CA PRO A 141 -16.95 13.44 6.54
C PRO A 141 -17.42 11.98 6.64
N VAL A 142 -16.52 11.11 7.05
CA VAL A 142 -16.81 9.71 7.40
C VAL A 142 -16.24 9.41 8.77
N ALA A 143 -17.05 8.83 9.66
CA ALA A 143 -16.58 8.34 10.95
C ALA A 143 -15.90 6.98 10.81
N TRP A 144 -14.97 6.66 11.71
CA TRP A 144 -14.26 5.36 11.68
C TRP A 144 -15.20 4.14 11.72
N GLN A 145 -16.35 4.27 12.39
CA GLN A 145 -17.34 3.20 12.49
C GLN A 145 -18.09 2.97 11.17
N GLU A 146 -18.23 4.00 10.35
CA GLU A 146 -18.97 3.98 9.07
C GLU A 146 -18.03 3.71 7.89
N TYR A 147 -16.72 3.92 8.08
CA TYR A 147 -15.70 3.78 7.05
C TYR A 147 -15.74 2.44 6.28
N PRO A 148 -15.91 1.27 6.94
CA PRO A 148 -16.00 0.01 6.21
C PRO A 148 -17.16 -0.03 5.20
N ASP A 149 -18.33 0.47 5.57
CA ASP A 149 -19.50 0.43 4.70
C ASP A 149 -19.47 1.55 3.65
N GLU A 150 -19.11 2.78 4.06
CA GLU A 150 -19.15 3.94 3.16
C GLU A 150 -18.00 3.98 2.15
N VAL A 151 -16.83 3.46 2.52
CA VAL A 151 -15.61 3.54 1.70
C VAL A 151 -15.17 2.15 1.25
N VAL A 152 -15.02 1.18 2.14
CA VAL A 152 -14.42 -0.13 1.76
C VAL A 152 -15.35 -0.93 0.86
N ASP A 153 -16.61 -1.17 1.25
CA ASP A 153 -17.58 -1.90 0.42
C ASP A 153 -17.80 -1.19 -0.92
N ARG A 154 -18.00 0.14 -0.87
CA ARG A 154 -18.17 0.94 -2.08
C ARG A 154 -16.97 0.87 -3.02
N LYS A 155 -15.73 0.90 -2.48
CA LYS A 155 -14.50 0.73 -3.26
C LYS A 155 -14.52 -0.60 -4.00
N TRP A 156 -14.77 -1.68 -3.25
CA TRP A 156 -14.76 -3.01 -3.82
C TRP A 156 -15.81 -3.15 -4.92
N ARG A 157 -17.02 -2.64 -4.71
CA ARG A 157 -18.07 -2.70 -5.73
C ARG A 157 -17.76 -1.86 -6.96
N MET A 158 -17.15 -0.68 -6.80
CA MET A 158 -16.70 0.16 -7.92
C MET A 158 -15.60 -0.51 -8.74
N ASP A 159 -14.61 -1.09 -8.07
CA ASP A 159 -13.52 -1.82 -8.73
C ASP A 159 -14.04 -3.09 -9.42
N ALA A 160 -14.91 -3.86 -8.76
CA ALA A 160 -15.58 -5.01 -9.37
C ALA A 160 -16.44 -4.62 -10.59
N ALA A 161 -17.13 -3.48 -10.53
CA ALA A 161 -17.90 -2.97 -11.66
C ALA A 161 -17.00 -2.57 -12.82
N ARG A 162 -15.86 -1.92 -12.55
CA ARG A 162 -14.85 -1.60 -13.56
C ARG A 162 -14.32 -2.85 -14.23
N LEU A 163 -13.95 -3.87 -13.44
CA LEU A 163 -13.46 -5.14 -13.95
C LEU A 163 -14.44 -5.77 -14.93
N HIS A 164 -15.73 -5.80 -14.58
CA HIS A 164 -16.76 -6.35 -15.46
C HIS A 164 -17.02 -5.49 -16.70
N ARG A 165 -16.96 -4.15 -16.60
CA ARG A 165 -17.05 -3.28 -17.79
C ARG A 165 -15.93 -3.58 -18.80
N VAL A 166 -14.69 -3.70 -18.34
CA VAL A 166 -13.55 -4.03 -19.21
C VAL A 166 -13.70 -5.45 -19.78
N LEU A 167 -14.12 -6.41 -18.97
CA LEU A 167 -14.38 -7.77 -19.42
C LEU A 167 -15.48 -7.83 -20.51
N ASP A 168 -16.55 -7.06 -20.34
CA ASP A 168 -17.62 -6.93 -21.33
C ASP A 168 -17.11 -6.35 -22.65
N THR A 169 -16.23 -5.35 -22.61
CA THR A 169 -15.62 -4.78 -23.83
C THR A 169 -14.73 -5.80 -24.56
N LEU A 170 -13.88 -6.51 -23.83
CA LEU A 170 -12.97 -7.51 -24.42
C LEU A 170 -13.74 -8.69 -25.02
N GLU A 171 -14.85 -9.10 -24.41
CA GLU A 171 -15.71 -10.15 -24.96
C GLU A 171 -16.52 -9.69 -26.18
N ALA A 172 -16.90 -8.41 -26.25
CA ALA A 172 -17.61 -7.84 -27.40
C ALA A 172 -16.71 -7.70 -28.64
N ASP A 173 -15.41 -7.48 -28.45
CA ASP A 173 -14.42 -7.36 -29.52
C ASP A 173 -13.92 -8.72 -30.06
N GLY A 174 -14.31 -9.83 -29.42
CA GLY A 174 -13.95 -11.19 -29.84
C GLY A 174 -14.65 -11.66 -31.14
N PRO A 175 -14.11 -12.69 -31.83
CA PRO A 175 -14.62 -13.16 -33.13
C PRO A 175 -15.96 -13.93 -33.08
N VAL A 176 -16.71 -13.91 -31.98
CA VAL A 176 -17.95 -14.71 -31.80
C VAL A 176 -19.16 -13.80 -31.57
N ASP A 177 -20.07 -13.87 -32.55
CA ASP A 177 -21.49 -13.49 -32.55
C ASP A 177 -21.88 -12.07 -32.11
N ARG A 178 -21.98 -11.17 -33.11
CA ARG A 178 -22.41 -9.77 -33.00
C ARG A 178 -23.93 -9.59 -32.76
N THR A 179 -24.64 -10.61 -32.30
CA THR A 179 -26.07 -10.51 -31.98
C THR A 179 -26.27 -9.98 -30.56
N ALA A 180 -26.35 -8.64 -30.45
CA ALA A 180 -26.83 -7.87 -29.28
C ALA A 180 -26.69 -8.60 -27.93
N SER A 181 -25.46 -8.77 -27.44
CA SER A 181 -25.21 -9.41 -26.14
C SER A 181 -25.83 -8.56 -25.04
N ALA A 182 -26.88 -9.08 -24.38
CA ALA A 182 -27.36 -8.52 -23.13
C ALA A 182 -26.19 -8.45 -22.11
N PRO A 183 -26.18 -7.46 -21.20
CA PRO A 183 -25.16 -7.38 -20.17
C PRO A 183 -25.14 -8.68 -19.37
N LYS A 184 -24.00 -9.37 -19.40
CA LYS A 184 -23.82 -10.65 -18.71
C LYS A 184 -23.77 -10.40 -17.20
N THR A 185 -24.36 -11.31 -16.44
CA THR A 185 -24.41 -11.19 -14.99
C THR A 185 -23.00 -11.15 -14.37
N PRO A 186 -22.70 -10.18 -13.49
CA PRO A 186 -21.39 -10.08 -12.84
C PRO A 186 -21.22 -11.20 -11.80
N THR A 187 -20.35 -12.15 -12.11
CA THR A 187 -20.05 -13.32 -11.28
C THR A 187 -18.55 -13.51 -11.19
N LEU A 188 -18.06 -13.98 -10.04
CA LEU A 188 -16.64 -14.26 -9.85
C LEU A 188 -16.19 -15.42 -10.75
N ASP A 189 -17.06 -16.41 -10.97
CA ASP A 189 -16.75 -17.55 -11.83
C ASP A 189 -16.44 -17.14 -13.28
N ARG A 190 -17.09 -16.07 -13.79
CA ARG A 190 -16.78 -15.50 -15.10
C ARG A 190 -15.37 -14.94 -15.17
N VAL A 191 -14.94 -14.21 -14.13
CA VAL A 191 -13.56 -13.68 -14.03
C VAL A 191 -12.56 -14.83 -13.97
N LEU A 192 -12.80 -15.84 -13.12
CA LEU A 192 -11.96 -17.03 -13.02
C LEU A 192 -11.86 -17.74 -14.37
N THR A 193 -12.97 -17.93 -15.06
CA THR A 193 -13.00 -18.57 -16.38
C THR A 193 -12.20 -17.78 -17.40
N HIS A 194 -12.33 -16.45 -17.42
CA HIS A 194 -11.56 -15.62 -18.35
C HIS A 194 -10.05 -15.74 -18.12
N LEU A 195 -9.59 -15.63 -16.87
CA LEU A 195 -8.17 -15.66 -16.52
C LEU A 195 -7.54 -17.05 -16.72
N THR A 196 -8.33 -18.12 -16.62
CA THR A 196 -7.83 -19.52 -16.74
C THR A 196 -7.97 -20.09 -18.14
N THR A 197 -8.69 -19.42 -19.04
CA THR A 197 -8.83 -19.90 -20.43
C THR A 197 -7.59 -19.51 -21.23
N ALA A 198 -6.83 -20.52 -21.66
CA ALA A 198 -5.67 -20.34 -22.53
C ALA A 198 -5.99 -19.40 -23.72
N PRO A 199 -5.09 -18.47 -24.07
CA PRO A 199 -5.26 -17.67 -25.28
C PRO A 199 -5.38 -18.63 -26.45
N GLN A 200 -6.46 -18.50 -27.23
CA GLN A 200 -6.58 -19.28 -28.45
C GLN A 200 -5.43 -18.85 -29.33
N SER A 201 -4.48 -19.74 -29.58
CA SER A 201 -3.54 -19.57 -30.67
C SER A 201 -4.38 -19.30 -31.92
N LEU A 202 -4.24 -18.09 -32.47
CA LEU A 202 -4.84 -17.72 -33.74
C LEU A 202 -4.23 -18.63 -34.81
N THR A 203 -4.87 -19.79 -34.98
CA THR A 203 -4.95 -20.61 -36.19
C THR A 203 -3.73 -20.57 -37.13
N GLU A 204 -2.89 -21.60 -36.98
CA GLU A 204 -2.26 -22.31 -38.12
C GLU A 204 -3.30 -22.85 -39.13
N SER A 205 -4.60 -22.73 -38.87
CA SER A 205 -5.67 -23.19 -39.77
C SER A 205 -5.97 -22.27 -40.96
N ASP A 206 -5.36 -21.08 -41.06
CA ASP A 206 -5.51 -20.21 -42.24
C ASP A 206 -4.37 -20.36 -43.27
N GLN A 207 -3.34 -21.18 -42.98
CA GLN A 207 -2.28 -21.54 -43.94
C GLN A 207 -2.50 -22.89 -44.65
N ALA A 208 -3.52 -23.67 -44.26
CA ALA A 208 -3.76 -25.01 -44.83
C ALA A 208 -4.63 -25.03 -46.11
N SER A 209 -5.04 -23.87 -46.66
CA SER A 209 -5.89 -23.82 -47.87
C SER A 209 -5.23 -23.21 -49.11
N ILE A 210 -3.94 -22.86 -49.07
CA ILE A 210 -3.22 -22.40 -50.27
C ILE A 210 -1.82 -23.04 -50.32
N GLU A 211 -1.73 -24.28 -50.80
CA GLU A 211 -0.74 -24.75 -51.79
C GLU A 211 -0.51 -26.27 -51.75
N ALA A 212 -1.00 -26.93 -52.80
CA ALA A 212 -0.30 -28.00 -53.51
C ALA A 212 -1.02 -28.23 -54.87
N PRO A 213 -0.39 -28.76 -55.94
CA PRO A 213 1.03 -29.07 -56.14
C PRO A 213 1.60 -28.56 -57.48
N CYS A 214 2.92 -28.39 -57.59
CA CYS A 214 3.62 -28.56 -58.88
C CYS A 214 5.03 -29.12 -58.65
N ARG A 215 5.33 -30.18 -59.41
CA ARG A 215 6.53 -31.02 -59.31
C ARG A 215 7.49 -30.69 -60.46
N ALA A 216 8.78 -30.89 -60.18
CA ALA A 216 9.92 -31.15 -61.07
C ALA A 216 10.68 -29.94 -61.68
N ALA A 217 11.95 -29.77 -61.32
CA ALA A 217 13.10 -30.24 -62.12
C ALA A 217 14.45 -29.94 -61.40
N GLU A 218 15.43 -30.79 -61.71
CA GLU A 218 16.76 -30.95 -61.09
C GLU A 218 17.84 -29.98 -61.63
N SER A 219 18.92 -29.79 -60.86
CA SER A 219 20.35 -30.04 -61.21
C SER A 219 21.27 -29.10 -60.40
N VAL A 220 22.04 -29.61 -59.43
CA VAL A 220 23.46 -30.07 -59.49
C VAL A 220 24.47 -28.97 -59.81
N GLY A 221 25.41 -28.77 -58.88
CA GLY A 221 26.62 -27.95 -59.04
C GLY A 221 27.54 -28.03 -57.83
N THR A 222 28.39 -29.07 -57.80
CA THR A 222 29.44 -29.40 -56.83
C THR A 222 30.64 -28.43 -56.90
N ALA A 223 31.29 -28.13 -55.76
CA ALA A 223 32.76 -28.21 -55.58
C ALA A 223 33.20 -27.87 -54.13
N GLU A 224 34.01 -28.77 -53.58
CA GLU A 224 34.70 -28.74 -52.28
C GLU A 224 35.83 -27.69 -52.19
N SER A 225 36.26 -27.32 -50.97
CA SER A 225 37.57 -27.76 -50.41
C SER A 225 38.01 -26.96 -49.16
N VAL A 226 38.13 -27.69 -48.02
CA VAL A 226 39.25 -27.78 -47.04
C VAL A 226 39.83 -26.47 -46.46
N GLY A 227 40.14 -26.30 -45.17
CA GLY A 227 40.29 -27.12 -43.95
C GLY A 227 40.51 -26.11 -42.80
N THR A 228 40.74 -26.37 -41.52
CA THR A 228 41.30 -27.50 -40.77
C THR A 228 41.00 -27.19 -39.28
N ALA A 229 40.96 -28.26 -38.48
CA ALA A 229 40.88 -28.37 -37.01
C ALA A 229 41.70 -27.31 -36.20
N GLU A 230 41.39 -27.00 -34.94
CA GLU A 230 41.53 -27.89 -33.78
C GLU A 230 40.87 -27.33 -32.49
N SER A 231 40.26 -28.26 -31.76
CA SER A 231 40.42 -28.56 -30.33
C SER A 231 40.01 -27.58 -29.22
N ALA A 232 39.16 -28.15 -28.37
CA ALA A 232 38.68 -27.72 -27.07
C ALA A 232 39.62 -28.15 -25.92
N GLU A 233 39.18 -27.82 -24.69
CA GLU A 233 39.69 -28.21 -23.36
C GLU A 233 40.83 -27.30 -22.84
N SER A 234 40.94 -26.89 -21.58
CA SER A 234 40.49 -27.48 -20.31
C SER A 234 40.47 -26.42 -19.19
N ALA A 235 39.68 -26.68 -18.16
CA ALA A 235 39.62 -26.00 -16.87
C ALA A 235 40.80 -26.31 -15.91
N GLY A 236 40.89 -25.52 -14.82
CA GLY A 236 41.59 -25.82 -13.55
C GLY A 236 42.75 -24.86 -13.24
N ALA A 237 42.62 -23.84 -12.39
CA ALA A 237 42.60 -23.82 -10.91
C ALA A 237 43.99 -23.66 -10.25
N THR A 238 44.03 -22.83 -9.18
CA THR A 238 45.15 -22.46 -8.27
C THR A 238 46.04 -21.32 -8.78
N ASP A 239 46.47 -20.31 -8.02
CA ASP A 239 46.84 -20.24 -6.61
C ASP A 239 46.72 -18.79 -6.07
N ALA A 240 46.59 -18.67 -4.75
CA ALA A 240 46.46 -17.41 -4.02
C ALA A 240 47.79 -16.63 -3.91
N LEU A 241 47.73 -15.32 -3.62
CA LEU A 241 48.52 -14.63 -2.58
C LEU A 241 48.28 -13.09 -2.59
N ASP A 242 47.83 -12.59 -1.43
CA ASP A 242 48.16 -11.32 -0.74
C ASP A 242 48.29 -9.98 -1.51
N ALA A 243 47.43 -9.01 -1.16
CA ALA A 243 47.82 -7.64 -0.83
C ALA A 243 46.64 -6.83 -0.24
N LEU A 244 46.87 -6.23 0.93
CA LEU A 244 46.01 -5.31 1.67
C LEU A 244 46.04 -3.90 1.05
N ASP A 245 44.89 -3.27 0.82
CA ASP A 245 44.66 -1.84 1.14
C ASP A 245 43.16 -1.48 1.13
N ALA A 246 42.75 -0.54 1.99
CA ALA A 246 41.36 -0.14 2.26
C ALA A 246 40.84 1.00 1.32
N PRO A 247 39.72 1.68 1.60
CA PRO A 247 38.33 1.25 1.43
C PRO A 247 37.59 2.17 0.43
N GLU A 248 37.04 1.62 -0.66
CA GLU A 248 36.12 2.38 -1.53
C GLU A 248 34.98 1.49 -2.02
N ARG A 249 33.77 1.79 -1.54
CA ARG A 249 32.51 1.89 -2.29
C ARG A 249 31.33 1.61 -1.37
N ALA A 250 30.73 2.70 -0.88
CA ALA A 250 29.29 2.76 -0.72
C ALA A 250 28.67 2.66 -2.12
N ALA A 251 28.48 1.44 -2.62
CA ALA A 251 27.68 1.17 -3.79
C ALA A 251 26.26 0.85 -3.32
N SER A 252 25.38 1.81 -3.55
CA SER A 252 23.92 1.70 -3.68
C SER A 252 23.29 0.36 -3.36
N LEU A 253 22.68 0.28 -2.17
CA LEU A 253 21.55 -0.61 -1.90
C LEU A 253 20.28 0.02 -2.50
N PHE A 254 20.19 0.01 -3.82
CA PHE A 254 18.91 0.14 -4.53
C PHE A 254 18.82 -1.10 -5.40
N PRO A 255 17.85 -2.01 -5.19
CA PRO A 255 17.58 -3.01 -6.20
C PRO A 255 17.19 -2.25 -7.48
N GLU A 256 17.96 -2.47 -8.54
CA GLU A 256 17.53 -2.09 -9.89
C GLU A 256 16.16 -2.73 -10.10
N VAL A 257 15.17 -1.88 -10.33
CA VAL A 257 13.82 -2.31 -10.69
C VAL A 257 13.98 -3.05 -12.01
N ASP A 258 13.73 -4.36 -11.95
CA ASP A 258 13.73 -5.21 -13.12
C ASP A 258 12.51 -4.85 -13.98
N GLU A 259 12.68 -3.87 -14.87
CA GLU A 259 11.69 -3.47 -15.88
C GLU A 259 11.46 -4.56 -16.95
N SER A 260 12.17 -5.69 -16.87
CA SER A 260 12.07 -6.77 -17.89
C SER A 260 10.95 -7.78 -17.66
N ALA A 261 10.19 -7.67 -16.57
CA ALA A 261 9.07 -8.58 -16.28
C ALA A 261 7.76 -8.26 -17.04
N ASP A 262 7.61 -7.06 -17.60
CA ASP A 262 6.36 -6.64 -18.28
C ASP A 262 6.25 -7.15 -19.73
N GLU A 263 7.34 -7.52 -20.41
CA GLU A 263 7.29 -7.92 -21.83
C GLU A 263 6.76 -9.36 -22.06
N ALA A 264 6.70 -10.21 -21.03
CA ALA A 264 6.32 -11.62 -21.16
C ALA A 264 4.80 -11.88 -21.09
N ASP A 265 3.98 -10.90 -20.71
CA ASP A 265 2.54 -11.11 -20.42
C ASP A 265 1.58 -10.38 -21.39
N GLU A 266 2.07 -9.58 -22.34
CA GLU A 266 1.23 -8.75 -23.23
C GLU A 266 0.21 -9.55 -24.07
N GLY A 267 0.46 -10.85 -24.31
CA GLY A 267 -0.42 -11.73 -25.07
C GLY A 267 -1.39 -12.59 -24.24
N SER A 268 -1.29 -12.58 -22.91
CA SER A 268 -2.17 -13.38 -22.06
C SER A 268 -3.54 -12.70 -21.89
N ARG A 269 -4.56 -13.47 -21.53
CA ARG A 269 -5.86 -12.88 -21.17
C ARG A 269 -5.77 -12.00 -19.94
N GLY A 270 -4.88 -12.34 -18.99
CA GLY A 270 -4.58 -11.50 -17.83
C GLY A 270 -3.99 -10.15 -18.26
N GLY A 271 -2.99 -10.17 -19.14
CA GLY A 271 -2.36 -8.98 -19.71
C GLY A 271 -3.34 -8.07 -20.45
N LEU A 272 -4.23 -8.63 -21.29
CA LEU A 272 -5.28 -7.85 -21.98
C LEU A 272 -6.26 -7.19 -21.00
N LEU A 273 -6.67 -7.92 -19.95
CA LEU A 273 -7.55 -7.40 -18.92
C LEU A 273 -6.87 -6.31 -18.09
N ALA A 274 -5.59 -6.49 -17.75
CA ALA A 274 -4.76 -5.52 -17.06
C ALA A 274 -4.59 -4.23 -17.90
N ALA A 275 -4.28 -4.36 -19.20
CA ALA A 275 -4.17 -3.22 -20.11
C ALA A 275 -5.50 -2.46 -20.25
N GLY A 276 -6.61 -3.18 -20.35
CA GLY A 276 -7.94 -2.59 -20.39
C GLY A 276 -8.31 -1.82 -19.11
N LEU A 277 -7.96 -2.36 -17.93
CA LEU A 277 -8.12 -1.70 -16.64
C LEU A 277 -7.29 -0.42 -16.55
N THR A 278 -6.02 -0.47 -16.95
CA THR A 278 -5.13 0.71 -17.00
C THR A 278 -5.72 1.80 -17.89
N ALA A 279 -6.19 1.45 -19.08
CA ALA A 279 -6.80 2.39 -20.01
C ALA A 279 -8.13 2.98 -19.48
N GLU A 280 -8.95 2.19 -18.81
CA GLU A 280 -10.21 2.64 -18.19
C GLU A 280 -9.93 3.61 -17.03
N ILE A 281 -8.94 3.33 -16.17
CA ILE A 281 -8.53 4.22 -15.08
C ILE A 281 -7.99 5.53 -15.63
N ALA A 282 -7.10 5.48 -16.63
CA ALA A 282 -6.57 6.70 -17.26
C ALA A 282 -7.68 7.57 -17.87
N ARG A 283 -8.72 6.96 -18.45
CA ARG A 283 -9.89 7.68 -18.97
C ARG A 283 -10.70 8.35 -17.86
N GLU A 284 -10.93 7.67 -16.75
CA GLU A 284 -11.64 8.27 -15.60
C GLU A 284 -10.82 9.40 -14.94
N GLU A 285 -9.51 9.23 -14.81
CA GLU A 285 -8.63 10.27 -14.28
C GLU A 285 -8.60 11.50 -15.20
N ALA A 286 -8.62 11.32 -16.52
CA ALA A 286 -8.70 12.41 -17.49
C ALA A 286 -10.08 13.10 -17.52
N ALA A 287 -11.15 12.38 -17.17
CA ALA A 287 -12.51 12.91 -17.10
C ALA A 287 -12.80 13.66 -15.78
N ALA A 288 -11.98 13.45 -14.74
CA ALA A 288 -12.10 14.17 -13.49
C ALA A 288 -11.89 15.68 -13.71
N PRO A 289 -12.64 16.54 -12.99
CA PRO A 289 -12.49 17.99 -13.13
C PRO A 289 -11.03 18.40 -12.88
N PRO A 290 -10.50 19.38 -13.65
CA PRO A 290 -9.12 19.80 -13.52
C PRO A 290 -8.86 20.27 -12.10
N ARG A 291 -8.00 19.55 -11.38
CA ARG A 291 -7.50 19.99 -10.08
C ARG A 291 -6.68 21.27 -10.29
N PRO A 292 -6.82 22.29 -9.44
CA PRO A 292 -6.07 23.53 -9.60
C PRO A 292 -4.56 23.21 -9.63
N ALA A 293 -3.91 23.51 -10.75
CA ALA A 293 -2.47 23.35 -10.90
C ALA A 293 -1.74 24.52 -10.23
N PRO A 294 -0.53 24.30 -9.66
CA PRO A 294 0.30 25.37 -9.13
C PRO A 294 0.68 26.36 -10.23
N THR A 295 0.13 27.57 -10.15
CA THR A 295 0.58 28.72 -10.92
C THR A 295 1.80 29.34 -10.24
N GLY A 296 2.98 29.16 -10.84
CA GLY A 296 4.08 30.15 -10.89
C GLY A 296 4.72 30.65 -9.59
N GLN A 297 6.01 30.36 -9.44
CA GLN A 297 6.94 30.79 -8.39
C GLN A 297 6.99 32.31 -8.12
N GLY A 298 6.87 32.72 -6.86
CA GLY A 298 7.26 34.04 -6.33
C GLY A 298 7.56 33.97 -4.82
N PRO A 299 8.50 34.76 -4.26
CA PRO A 299 9.02 34.49 -2.91
C PRO A 299 8.10 34.98 -1.79
N ASP A 300 7.88 34.09 -0.83
CA ASP A 300 7.56 34.29 0.59
C ASP A 300 6.25 34.95 1.07
N GLU A 301 5.38 35.50 0.21
CA GLU A 301 4.03 35.95 0.65
C GLU A 301 2.86 35.10 0.10
N ALA A 302 3.11 34.20 -0.85
CA ALA A 302 2.09 33.35 -1.50
C ALA A 302 1.88 31.97 -0.84
N LEU A 303 2.57 31.66 0.25
CA LEU A 303 2.53 30.32 0.89
C LEU A 303 1.17 29.96 1.52
N TRP A 304 0.29 30.93 1.67
CA TRP A 304 -1.03 30.80 2.29
C TRP A 304 -2.14 31.23 1.34
N ASP A 305 -1.83 31.46 0.05
CA ASP A 305 -2.86 31.76 -0.94
C ASP A 305 -3.61 30.47 -1.29
N ASP A 306 -4.94 30.57 -1.28
CA ASP A 306 -5.82 29.42 -1.13
C ASP A 306 -5.83 28.49 -2.37
N GLY A 307 -5.18 28.93 -3.44
CA GLY A 307 -5.42 28.44 -4.80
C GLY A 307 -4.57 27.27 -5.28
N ALA A 308 -3.33 27.05 -4.80
CA ALA A 308 -2.50 26.03 -5.44
C ALA A 308 -1.31 25.53 -4.61
N LEU A 309 -1.56 24.52 -3.79
CA LEU A 309 -0.49 23.75 -3.11
C LEU A 309 0.08 22.72 -4.09
N PRO A 310 1.42 22.49 -4.11
CA PRO A 310 2.00 21.44 -4.93
C PRO A 310 1.47 20.08 -4.46
N LEU A 311 0.73 19.38 -5.32
CA LEU A 311 0.22 18.05 -5.01
C LEU A 311 1.36 17.05 -5.03
N PHE A 312 1.57 16.37 -3.91
CA PHE A 312 2.50 15.25 -3.82
C PHE A 312 1.74 13.96 -4.09
N PRO A 313 2.03 13.23 -5.18
CA PRO A 313 1.38 11.95 -5.43
C PRO A 313 1.74 10.98 -4.31
N LEU A 314 0.73 10.59 -3.54
CA LEU A 314 0.89 9.67 -2.40
C LEU A 314 1.28 8.25 -2.79
N GLN A 315 1.13 7.88 -4.06
CA GLN A 315 1.42 6.54 -4.54
C GLN A 315 2.23 6.60 -5.84
N PRO A 316 3.26 5.75 -5.99
CA PRO A 316 3.90 5.55 -7.29
C PRO A 316 2.87 5.01 -8.30
N PRO A 317 3.12 5.20 -9.61
CA PRO A 317 2.27 4.61 -10.65
C PRO A 317 2.25 3.09 -10.49
N ARG A 318 1.04 2.51 -10.50
CA ARG A 318 0.85 1.08 -10.34
C ARG A 318 0.97 0.36 -11.67
N THR A 319 1.54 -0.83 -11.65
CA THR A 319 1.62 -1.68 -12.86
C THR A 319 0.24 -2.21 -13.23
N GLY A 320 0.05 -2.58 -14.50
CA GLY A 320 -1.23 -3.18 -14.95
C GLY A 320 -1.56 -4.45 -14.15
N ARG A 321 -0.55 -5.25 -13.82
CA ARG A 321 -0.67 -6.46 -13.00
C ARG A 321 -1.16 -6.17 -11.58
N GLU A 322 -0.58 -5.16 -10.92
CA GLU A 322 -1.04 -4.73 -9.58
C GLU A 322 -2.50 -4.27 -9.61
N LEU A 323 -2.89 -3.53 -10.65
CA LEU A 323 -4.28 -3.13 -10.83
C LEU A 323 -5.18 -4.36 -10.99
N LEU A 324 -4.80 -5.34 -11.80
CA LEU A 324 -5.59 -6.56 -11.96
C LEU A 324 -5.75 -7.32 -10.63
N VAL A 325 -4.68 -7.50 -9.85
CA VAL A 325 -4.73 -8.13 -8.52
C VAL A 325 -5.72 -7.40 -7.60
N ASP A 326 -5.69 -6.07 -7.56
CA ASP A 326 -6.62 -5.28 -6.74
C ASP A 326 -8.08 -5.46 -7.16
N HIS A 327 -8.35 -5.48 -8.46
CA HIS A 327 -9.71 -5.59 -8.99
C HIS A 327 -10.27 -7.01 -8.80
N VAL A 328 -9.44 -8.04 -8.97
CA VAL A 328 -9.84 -9.43 -8.66
C VAL A 328 -10.06 -9.58 -7.15
N THR A 329 -9.21 -9.01 -6.31
CA THR A 329 -9.38 -9.00 -4.85
C THR A 329 -10.71 -8.33 -4.47
N ALA A 330 -11.01 -7.17 -5.04
CA ALA A 330 -12.28 -6.48 -4.85
C ALA A 330 -13.49 -7.35 -5.24
N MET A 331 -13.41 -8.04 -6.39
CA MET A 331 -14.47 -8.96 -6.85
C MET A 331 -14.67 -10.14 -5.89
N VAL A 332 -13.58 -10.73 -5.38
CA VAL A 332 -13.64 -11.80 -4.37
C VAL A 332 -14.28 -11.29 -3.08
N CYS A 333 -13.90 -10.11 -2.61
CA CYS A 333 -14.49 -9.49 -1.41
C CYS A 333 -15.99 -9.24 -1.59
N CYS A 334 -16.42 -8.71 -2.73
CA CYS A 334 -17.85 -8.51 -3.01
C CYS A 334 -18.61 -9.84 -3.03
N ALA A 335 -18.06 -10.88 -3.66
CA ALA A 335 -18.67 -12.21 -3.66
C ALA A 335 -18.77 -12.80 -2.24
N ALA A 336 -17.78 -12.58 -1.39
CA ALA A 336 -17.80 -13.03 0.00
C ALA A 336 -18.89 -12.31 0.82
N VAL A 337 -19.00 -10.99 0.68
CA VAL A 337 -20.03 -10.18 1.34
C VAL A 337 -21.44 -10.63 0.91
N ASP A 338 -21.66 -10.80 -0.39
CA ASP A 338 -22.98 -11.08 -0.94
C ASP A 338 -23.42 -12.56 -0.74
N THR A 339 -22.49 -13.51 -0.58
CA THR A 339 -22.83 -14.95 -0.61
C THR A 339 -22.50 -15.73 0.66
N ALA A 340 -21.55 -15.25 1.47
CA ALA A 340 -21.05 -15.94 2.67
C ALA A 340 -21.27 -15.15 3.97
N GLY A 341 -21.90 -13.97 3.90
CA GLY A 341 -22.12 -13.13 5.07
C GLY A 341 -20.83 -12.53 5.64
N ALA A 342 -19.80 -12.37 4.80
CA ALA A 342 -18.63 -11.59 5.15
C ALA A 342 -19.01 -10.10 5.26
N ALA A 343 -18.17 -9.32 5.95
CA ALA A 343 -18.35 -7.89 6.11
C ALA A 343 -17.08 -7.14 5.66
N PRO A 344 -17.22 -5.91 5.13
CA PRO A 344 -16.10 -5.01 4.99
C PRO A 344 -15.54 -4.65 6.38
N GLY A 345 -14.24 -4.45 6.45
CA GLY A 345 -13.53 -4.03 7.65
C GLY A 345 -12.37 -3.12 7.29
N LEU A 346 -11.75 -2.57 8.33
CA LEU A 346 -10.59 -1.69 8.22
C LEU A 346 -9.50 -2.16 9.18
N ASP A 347 -8.31 -2.41 8.62
CA ASP A 347 -7.06 -2.50 9.36
C ASP A 347 -6.29 -1.20 9.08
N TRP A 348 -5.93 -0.44 10.10
CA TRP A 348 -5.27 0.87 9.89
C TRP A 348 -3.85 0.73 9.32
N LEU A 349 -3.23 -0.45 9.45
CA LEU A 349 -1.89 -0.71 8.91
C LEU A 349 -1.93 -1.23 7.47
N ASP A 350 -2.92 -2.07 7.17
CA ASP A 350 -3.05 -2.79 5.89
C ASP A 350 -4.14 -2.22 4.97
N GLY A 351 -5.05 -1.40 5.51
CA GLY A 351 -6.18 -0.79 4.82
C GLY A 351 -7.44 -1.67 4.83
N PRO A 352 -8.21 -1.67 3.73
CA PRO A 352 -9.39 -2.51 3.57
C PRO A 352 -9.15 -3.98 3.93
N ALA A 353 -10.00 -4.54 4.78
CA ALA A 353 -9.90 -5.92 5.24
C ALA A 353 -11.25 -6.63 5.08
N LEU A 354 -11.23 -7.90 4.65
CA LEU A 354 -12.41 -8.75 4.63
C LEU A 354 -12.58 -9.42 5.99
N LEU A 355 -13.75 -9.29 6.60
CA LEU A 355 -14.08 -9.94 7.87
C LEU A 355 -15.02 -11.12 7.65
N VAL A 356 -14.66 -12.30 8.14
CA VAL A 356 -15.48 -13.51 8.11
C VAL A 356 -15.71 -13.96 9.54
N GLY A 357 -16.98 -13.96 9.99
CA GLY A 357 -17.30 -14.25 11.39
C GLY A 357 -16.73 -13.23 12.39
N GLY A 358 -16.43 -12.01 11.94
CA GLY A 358 -15.82 -10.95 12.76
C GLY A 358 -14.29 -10.99 12.82
N GLU A 359 -13.65 -12.00 12.22
CA GLU A 359 -12.19 -12.10 12.15
C GLU A 359 -11.69 -11.78 10.75
N ARG A 360 -10.45 -11.25 10.65
CA ARG A 360 -9.84 -10.93 9.36
C ARG A 360 -9.55 -12.21 8.58
N ALA A 361 -10.02 -12.25 7.33
CA ALA A 361 -9.73 -13.33 6.42
C ALA A 361 -8.24 -13.28 6.00
N ALA A 362 -7.50 -14.33 6.34
CA ALA A 362 -6.09 -14.47 6.00
C ALA A 362 -5.88 -15.12 4.61
N ASP A 363 -4.65 -14.98 4.09
CA ASP A 363 -4.14 -15.65 2.90
C ASP A 363 -4.87 -15.39 1.58
N LEU A 364 -5.65 -14.30 1.46
CA LEU A 364 -6.32 -13.96 0.20
C LEU A 364 -5.30 -13.50 -0.87
N ALA A 365 -4.41 -12.56 -0.50
CA ALA A 365 -3.45 -11.96 -1.40
C ALA A 365 -2.59 -12.98 -2.19
N PRO A 366 -1.91 -13.96 -1.55
CA PRO A 366 -1.10 -14.94 -2.29
C PRO A 366 -1.93 -15.82 -3.24
N ARG A 367 -3.23 -16.04 -2.96
CA ARG A 367 -4.11 -16.86 -3.82
C ARG A 367 -4.58 -16.10 -5.05
N VAL A 368 -4.85 -14.80 -4.90
CA VAL A 368 -5.16 -13.94 -6.04
C VAL A 368 -3.92 -13.77 -6.91
N LEU A 369 -2.74 -13.64 -6.30
CA LEU A 369 -1.48 -13.52 -7.03
C LEU A 369 -1.23 -14.75 -7.91
N SER A 370 -1.36 -15.97 -7.37
CA SER A 370 -1.19 -17.20 -8.17
C SER A 370 -2.20 -17.33 -9.32
N LEU A 371 -3.44 -16.83 -9.14
CA LEU A 371 -4.41 -16.75 -10.24
C LEU A 371 -3.97 -15.76 -11.32
N VAL A 372 -3.43 -14.59 -10.95
CA VAL A 372 -3.07 -13.54 -11.90
C VAL A 372 -1.75 -13.83 -12.60
N GLU A 373 -0.75 -14.35 -11.88
CA GLU A 373 0.59 -14.63 -12.41
C GLU A 373 0.68 -16.00 -13.08
N ASP A 374 0.15 -17.04 -12.46
CA ASP A 374 0.29 -18.42 -12.97
C ASP A 374 -0.94 -18.89 -13.76
N GLY A 375 -2.04 -18.14 -13.72
CA GLY A 375 -3.33 -18.60 -14.23
C GLY A 375 -3.92 -19.77 -13.45
N ASP A 376 -3.41 -20.08 -12.24
CA ASP A 376 -3.88 -21.19 -11.41
C ASP A 376 -5.02 -20.76 -10.48
N PRO A 377 -6.27 -21.22 -10.71
CA PRO A 377 -7.40 -20.86 -9.85
C PRO A 377 -7.50 -21.74 -8.60
N SER A 378 -6.72 -22.83 -8.51
CA SER A 378 -6.92 -23.89 -7.51
C SER A 378 -6.77 -23.37 -6.07
N PRO A 379 -5.71 -22.61 -5.72
CA PRO A 379 -5.54 -22.09 -4.36
C PRO A 379 -6.69 -21.16 -3.94
N LEU A 380 -7.22 -20.38 -4.88
CA LEU A 380 -8.33 -19.47 -4.65
C LEU A 380 -9.65 -20.24 -4.52
N ARG A 381 -9.94 -21.19 -5.42
CA ARG A 381 -11.15 -22.04 -5.37
C ARG A 381 -11.27 -22.83 -4.07
N ASP A 382 -10.17 -23.39 -3.59
CA ASP A 382 -10.13 -24.11 -2.31
C ASP A 382 -10.43 -23.17 -1.12
N TRP A 383 -9.92 -21.94 -1.18
CA TRP A 383 -10.20 -20.93 -0.16
C TRP A 383 -11.66 -20.46 -0.18
N LEU A 384 -12.21 -20.19 -1.36
CA LEU A 384 -13.63 -19.84 -1.53
C LEU A 384 -14.55 -20.94 -0.97
N THR A 385 -14.25 -22.20 -1.29
CA THR A 385 -15.03 -23.36 -0.84
C THR A 385 -14.98 -23.50 0.69
N ARG A 386 -13.80 -23.35 1.31
CA ARG A 386 -13.67 -23.41 2.78
C ARG A 386 -14.48 -22.32 3.49
N LEU A 387 -14.60 -21.14 2.90
CA LEU A 387 -15.37 -20.03 3.45
C LEU A 387 -16.84 -20.02 3.02
N GLY A 388 -17.27 -20.99 2.19
CA GLY A 388 -18.65 -21.07 1.70
C GLY A 388 -19.03 -19.99 0.69
N ILE A 389 -18.05 -19.32 0.07
CA ILE A 389 -18.25 -18.27 -0.93
C ILE A 389 -18.68 -18.92 -2.24
N ARG A 390 -19.72 -18.38 -2.88
CA ARG A 390 -20.36 -18.95 -4.07
C ARG A 390 -20.02 -18.14 -5.32
N PRO A 391 -18.93 -18.48 -6.06
CA PRO A 391 -18.46 -17.68 -7.19
C PRO A 391 -19.46 -17.61 -8.35
N GLU A 392 -20.39 -18.56 -8.44
CA GLU A 392 -21.43 -18.67 -9.46
C GLU A 392 -22.60 -17.68 -9.24
N LYS A 393 -22.73 -17.12 -8.04
CA LYS A 393 -23.85 -16.23 -7.71
C LYS A 393 -23.58 -14.80 -8.21
N PRO A 394 -24.62 -14.08 -8.64
CA PRO A 394 -24.50 -12.68 -9.01
C PRO A 394 -24.01 -11.84 -7.83
N VAL A 395 -23.07 -10.94 -8.12
CA VAL A 395 -22.58 -9.93 -7.20
C VAL A 395 -23.30 -8.62 -7.48
N ARG A 396 -23.70 -7.89 -6.43
CA ARG A 396 -24.31 -6.57 -6.57
C ARG A 396 -23.22 -5.54 -6.84
N LEU A 397 -23.31 -4.90 -7.99
CA LEU A 397 -22.41 -3.81 -8.39
C LEU A 397 -23.11 -2.45 -8.18
N VAL A 398 -22.32 -1.36 -8.20
CA VAL A 398 -22.81 0.03 -8.03
C VAL A 398 -23.31 0.62 -9.35
#